data_AF-A0A2E2SUE1-F1
#
_entry.id   AF-A0A2E2SUE1-F1
#
_cell.length_a   1.000
_cell.length_b   1.000
_cell.length_c   1.000
_cell.angle_alpha   90.00
_cell.angle_beta   90.00
_cell.angle_gamma   90.00
#
_symmetry.space_group_name_H-M   'P 1'
#
loop_
_entity.id
_entity.type
_entity.pdbx_description
1 polymer ?
#
loop_
_entity_poly.entity_id
_entity_poly.type
_entity_poly.pdbx_seq_one_letter_code
_entity_poly.pdbx_strand_id
1 'polypeptide(L)'
;MKKIFLILLFVPMIGFGQTKTLGSDIINPNSKIKEVFSGGEGVLLEGPTMGPDGTLYFSDLIITNPKRMKAGIIWNYNPQTEETKVFRSPSGMALGLAFDVDGNLLSCEGADFGGRRLTKTNMNNGKSTIVAGLFNDRRLNSPNDLVIDNNGR
;
A
#
# COMPACT_ATOMS: atom_id res chain seq x y z
N MET A 1 55.55 -19.52 19.80
CA MET A 1 54.12 -19.21 19.55
C MET A 1 53.94 -19.01 18.05
N LYS A 2 53.16 -19.88 17.37
CA LYS A 2 53.00 -19.84 15.90
C LYS A 2 52.03 -18.71 15.51
N LYS A 3 52.48 -17.76 14.68
CA LYS A 3 51.61 -16.73 14.09
C LYS A 3 50.85 -17.34 12.91
N ILE A 4 49.53 -17.46 13.04
CA ILE A 4 48.63 -17.86 11.95
C ILE A 4 48.34 -16.61 11.12
N PHE A 5 48.74 -16.62 9.85
CA PHE A 5 48.38 -15.59 8.88
C PHE A 5 47.04 -15.98 8.26
N LEU A 6 46.00 -15.19 8.49
CA LEU A 6 44.69 -15.35 7.86
C LEU A 6 44.74 -14.63 6.49
N ILE A 7 44.76 -15.41 5.40
CA ILE A 7 44.66 -14.87 4.04
C ILE A 7 43.17 -14.78 3.70
N LEU A 8 42.64 -13.56 3.61
CA LEU A 8 41.32 -13.31 3.04
C LEU A 8 41.41 -13.38 1.51
N LEU A 9 40.90 -14.46 0.93
CA LEU A 9 40.67 -14.59 -0.50
C LEU A 9 39.38 -13.83 -0.86
N PHE A 10 39.53 -12.68 -1.51
CA PHE A 10 38.42 -11.95 -2.11
C PHE A 10 38.07 -12.63 -3.44
N VAL A 11 36.97 -13.38 -3.47
CA VAL A 11 36.40 -13.90 -4.73
C VAL A 11 35.41 -12.87 -5.27
N PRO A 12 35.65 -12.24 -6.43
CA PRO A 12 34.67 -11.32 -7.00
C PRO A 12 33.43 -12.11 -7.42
N MET A 13 32.28 -11.84 -6.79
CA MET A 13 30.99 -12.25 -7.32
C MET A 13 30.73 -11.47 -8.62
N ILE A 14 30.87 -12.14 -9.76
CA ILE A 14 30.40 -11.59 -11.03
C ILE A 14 28.89 -11.83 -11.07
N GLY A 15 28.13 -10.79 -10.72
CA GLY A 15 26.69 -10.79 -10.93
C GLY A 15 26.38 -10.60 -12.41
N PHE A 16 25.81 -11.62 -13.07
CA PHE A 16 25.21 -11.45 -14.39
C PHE A 16 23.88 -10.69 -14.22
N GLY A 17 23.91 -9.38 -14.38
CA GLY A 17 22.70 -8.58 -14.55
C GLY A 17 22.07 -8.86 -15.92
N GLN A 18 20.75 -9.06 -15.96
CA GLN A 18 20.01 -9.10 -17.22
C GLN A 18 20.14 -7.74 -17.92
N THR A 19 20.84 -7.69 -19.06
CA THR A 19 21.00 -6.48 -19.88
C THR A 19 19.95 -6.36 -20.99
N LYS A 20 19.13 -7.38 -21.20
CA LYS A 20 18.01 -7.33 -22.14
C LYS A 20 16.80 -6.70 -21.45
N THR A 21 16.64 -5.40 -21.64
CA THR A 21 15.37 -4.70 -21.42
C THR A 21 14.34 -5.25 -22.43
N LEU A 22 13.63 -6.30 -22.04
CA LEU A 22 12.35 -6.63 -22.68
C LEU A 22 11.38 -5.51 -22.29
N GLY A 23 11.01 -4.62 -23.21
CA GLY A 23 9.99 -3.60 -22.94
C GLY A 23 10.15 -2.21 -23.54
N SER A 24 10.98 -1.99 -24.57
CA SER A 24 11.05 -0.68 -25.26
C SER A 24 9.69 -0.18 -25.78
N ASP A 25 8.71 -1.08 -25.92
CA ASP A 25 7.39 -0.80 -26.51
C ASP A 25 6.28 -0.67 -25.45
N ILE A 26 6.56 -0.88 -24.17
CA ILE A 26 5.55 -0.83 -23.08
C ILE A 26 5.43 0.59 -22.50
N ILE A 27 6.53 1.35 -22.52
CA ILE A 27 6.59 2.70 -21.97
C ILE A 27 7.08 3.63 -23.08
N ASN A 28 6.39 4.76 -23.27
CA ASN A 28 6.88 5.80 -24.18
C ASN A 28 8.29 6.24 -23.74
N PRO A 29 9.31 6.18 -24.61
CA PRO A 29 10.68 6.52 -24.25
C PRO A 29 10.86 7.99 -23.81
N ASN A 30 9.89 8.86 -24.10
CA ASN A 30 9.86 10.25 -23.68
C ASN A 30 9.16 10.46 -22.32
N SER A 31 8.63 9.41 -21.69
CA SER A 31 8.04 9.48 -20.36
C SER A 31 9.06 9.93 -19.31
N LYS A 32 8.60 10.75 -18.37
CA LYS A 32 9.42 11.20 -17.24
C LYS A 32 8.81 10.71 -15.94
N ILE A 33 9.66 10.25 -15.02
CA ILE A 33 9.26 9.99 -13.65
C ILE A 33 9.03 11.33 -12.96
N LYS A 34 7.87 11.47 -12.29
CA LYS A 34 7.51 12.63 -11.49
C LYS A 34 7.17 12.14 -10.08
N GLU A 35 7.78 12.77 -9.08
CA GLU A 35 7.30 12.60 -7.71
C GLU A 35 5.95 13.30 -7.55
N VAL A 36 4.94 12.56 -7.11
CA VAL A 36 3.59 13.10 -6.86
C VAL A 36 3.31 13.32 -5.37
N PHE A 37 4.04 12.63 -4.50
CA PHE A 37 3.87 12.74 -3.05
C PHE A 37 5.09 12.18 -2.30
N SER A 38 5.56 12.92 -1.31
CA SER A 38 6.60 12.51 -0.34
C SER A 38 6.27 12.97 1.09
N GLY A 39 5.01 13.37 1.33
CA GLY A 39 4.55 13.95 2.60
C GLY A 39 3.99 12.95 3.61
N GLY A 40 4.30 11.66 3.45
CA GLY A 40 3.80 10.61 4.35
C GLY A 40 4.18 10.86 5.81
N GLU A 41 3.26 10.55 6.72
CA GLU A 41 3.46 10.69 8.16
C GLU A 41 3.91 9.39 8.84
N GLY A 42 3.70 8.26 8.17
CA GLY A 42 4.01 6.92 8.68
C GLY A 42 5.35 6.38 8.23
N VAL A 43 5.45 5.06 8.29
CA VAL A 43 6.69 4.32 7.96
C VAL A 43 6.64 3.72 6.57
N LEU A 44 5.45 3.64 5.95
CA LEU A 44 5.26 2.92 4.70
C LEU A 44 4.03 3.46 3.95
N LEU A 45 4.23 3.88 2.71
CA LEU A 45 3.17 4.12 1.74
C LEU A 45 2.94 2.86 0.91
N GLU A 46 1.71 2.38 0.82
CA GLU A 46 1.37 1.09 0.19
C GLU A 46 -0.07 1.07 -0.36
N GLY A 47 -0.41 -0.02 -1.06
CA GLY A 47 -1.76 -0.30 -1.52
C GLY A 47 -2.37 0.78 -2.43
N PRO A 48 -1.67 1.25 -3.48
CA PRO A 48 -2.23 2.24 -4.38
C PRO A 48 -3.41 1.66 -5.18
N THR A 49 -4.48 2.43 -5.31
CA THR A 49 -5.62 2.09 -6.18
C THR A 49 -6.23 3.34 -6.81
N MET A 50 -6.69 3.24 -8.06
CA MET A 50 -7.31 4.35 -8.78
C MET A 50 -8.83 4.29 -8.61
N GLY A 51 -9.44 5.40 -8.20
CA GLY A 51 -10.88 5.57 -8.18
C GLY A 51 -11.48 5.70 -9.60
N PRO A 52 -12.81 5.53 -9.75
CA PRO A 52 -13.48 5.68 -11.05
C PRO A 52 -13.34 7.08 -11.69
N ASP A 53 -13.04 8.09 -10.88
CA ASP A 53 -12.81 9.49 -11.31
C ASP A 53 -11.34 9.77 -11.69
N GLY A 54 -10.46 8.77 -11.60
CA GLY A 54 -9.02 8.91 -11.83
C GLY A 54 -8.25 9.49 -10.63
N THR A 55 -8.88 9.65 -9.46
CA THR A 55 -8.18 10.00 -8.23
C THR A 55 -7.41 8.78 -7.70
N LEU A 56 -6.12 8.94 -7.41
CA LEU A 56 -5.27 7.89 -6.82
C LEU A 56 -5.46 7.86 -5.30
N TYR A 57 -5.68 6.68 -4.72
CA TYR A 57 -5.74 6.47 -3.28
C TYR A 57 -4.60 5.56 -2.86
N PHE A 58 -4.03 5.78 -1.67
CA PHE A 58 -2.97 4.93 -1.12
C PHE A 58 -2.94 5.05 0.40
N SER A 59 -2.50 3.99 1.05
CA SER A 59 -2.40 3.93 2.51
C SER A 59 -1.06 4.44 3.00
N ASP A 60 -1.04 4.96 4.23
CA ASP A 60 0.14 5.37 4.98
C ASP A 60 0.07 4.74 6.36
N LEU A 61 0.89 3.70 6.55
CA LEU A 61 0.92 2.91 7.77
C LEU A 61 1.73 3.65 8.84
N ILE A 62 1.07 4.02 9.93
CA ILE A 62 1.70 4.73 11.05
C ILE A 62 1.80 3.79 12.23
N ILE A 63 2.99 3.24 12.51
CA ILE A 63 3.19 2.38 13.69
C ILE A 63 2.81 3.14 14.96
N THR A 64 1.93 2.53 15.74
CA THR A 64 1.43 3.09 16.98
C THR A 64 2.56 3.26 17.98
N ASN A 65 2.59 4.43 18.60
CA ASN A 65 3.37 4.65 19.81
C ASN A 65 2.58 5.57 20.76
N PRO A 66 2.97 5.68 22.05
CA PRO A 66 2.24 6.48 23.03
C PRO A 66 2.04 7.95 22.66
N LYS A 67 2.84 8.49 21.73
CA LYS A 67 2.74 9.87 21.22
C LYS A 67 1.97 9.97 19.88
N ARG A 68 1.71 8.86 19.19
CA ARG A 68 1.06 8.80 17.88
C ARG A 68 0.11 7.61 17.80
N MET A 69 -1.16 7.86 18.11
CA MET A 69 -2.27 6.89 18.01
C MET A 69 -3.15 7.16 16.79
N LYS A 70 -2.57 7.32 15.59
CA LYS A 70 -3.32 7.71 14.37
C LYS A 70 -4.05 6.56 13.69
N ALA A 71 -3.65 5.30 13.93
CA ALA A 71 -4.18 4.12 13.27
C ALA A 71 -4.21 4.23 11.73
N GLY A 72 -3.11 4.75 11.17
CA GLY A 72 -2.88 4.92 9.72
C GLY A 72 -3.70 6.04 9.07
N ILE A 73 -3.29 6.42 7.87
CA ILE A 73 -3.97 7.38 7.00
C ILE A 73 -4.24 6.70 5.65
N ILE A 74 -5.35 7.04 4.99
CA ILE A 74 -5.49 6.88 3.54
C ILE A 74 -5.41 8.27 2.94
N TRP A 75 -4.50 8.46 2.00
CA TRP A 75 -4.34 9.67 1.20
C TRP A 75 -5.08 9.52 -0.12
N ASN A 76 -5.47 10.64 -0.71
CA ASN A 76 -5.86 10.69 -2.11
C ASN A 76 -5.09 11.79 -2.87
N TYR A 77 -4.70 11.50 -4.09
CA TYR A 77 -4.02 12.40 -5.02
C TYR A 77 -4.88 12.60 -6.25
N ASN A 78 -5.21 13.84 -6.56
CA ASN A 78 -5.94 14.21 -7.77
C ASN A 78 -4.95 14.61 -8.88
N PRO A 79 -4.81 13.83 -9.98
CA PRO A 79 -3.85 14.14 -11.03
C PRO A 79 -4.14 15.43 -11.80
N GLN A 80 -5.39 15.92 -11.79
CA GLN A 80 -5.80 17.13 -12.51
C GLN A 80 -5.44 18.41 -11.75
N THR A 81 -5.53 18.40 -10.41
CA THR A 81 -5.16 19.54 -9.56
C THR A 81 -3.76 19.41 -8.97
N GLU A 82 -3.16 18.23 -9.07
CA GLU A 82 -1.89 17.85 -8.44
C GLU A 82 -1.90 17.96 -6.90
N GLU A 83 -3.08 17.98 -6.28
CA GLU A 83 -3.22 18.07 -4.83
C GLU A 83 -3.32 16.67 -4.20
N THR A 84 -2.63 16.50 -3.06
CA THR A 84 -2.82 15.34 -2.17
C THR A 84 -3.55 15.77 -0.90
N LYS A 85 -4.57 15.01 -0.48
CA LYS A 85 -5.35 15.29 0.74
C LYS A 85 -5.54 14.02 1.56
N VAL A 86 -5.81 14.20 2.86
CA VAL A 86 -6.25 13.09 3.71
C VAL A 86 -7.66 12.68 3.28
N PHE A 87 -7.81 11.42 2.88
CA PHE A 87 -9.12 10.84 2.63
C PHE A 87 -9.74 10.26 3.92
N ARG A 88 -8.96 9.49 4.69
CA ARG A 88 -9.44 8.88 5.95
C ARG A 88 -8.33 8.76 6.99
N SER A 89 -8.60 9.27 8.19
CA SER A 89 -7.78 9.07 9.39
C SER A 89 -8.70 9.11 10.62
N PRO A 90 -8.75 8.07 11.48
CA PRO A 90 -7.97 6.83 11.42
C PRO A 90 -8.37 5.94 10.26
N SER A 91 -7.40 5.33 9.58
CA SER A 91 -7.67 4.41 8.46
C SER A 91 -7.97 2.98 8.88
N GLY A 92 -7.68 2.63 10.13
CA GLY A 92 -7.76 1.27 10.67
C GLY A 92 -6.49 0.45 10.45
N MET A 93 -5.33 1.12 10.32
CA MET A 93 -4.08 0.55 9.80
C MET A 93 -4.29 -0.07 8.42
N ALA A 94 -4.94 0.69 7.53
CA ALA A 94 -5.15 0.25 6.16
C ALA A 94 -3.81 -0.04 5.47
N LEU A 95 -3.79 -1.09 4.66
CA LEU A 95 -2.68 -1.43 3.76
C LEU A 95 -3.21 -1.46 2.33
N GLY A 96 -3.64 -2.63 1.85
CA GLY A 96 -4.24 -2.78 0.53
C GLY A 96 -5.59 -2.09 0.39
N LEU A 97 -5.80 -1.54 -0.79
CA LEU A 97 -7.00 -0.83 -1.21
C LEU A 97 -7.43 -1.32 -2.58
N ALA A 98 -8.73 -1.41 -2.82
CA ALA A 98 -9.26 -1.65 -4.15
C ALA A 98 -10.63 -1.00 -4.31
N PHE A 99 -10.94 -0.51 -5.50
CA PHE A 99 -12.31 -0.14 -5.85
C PHE A 99 -13.06 -1.34 -6.42
N ASP A 100 -14.29 -1.56 -5.96
CA ASP A 100 -15.20 -2.51 -6.62
C ASP A 100 -15.86 -1.87 -7.86
N VAL A 101 -16.58 -2.70 -8.63
CA VAL A 101 -17.26 -2.30 -9.87
C VAL A 101 -18.34 -1.24 -9.65
N ASP A 102 -18.86 -1.11 -8.42
CA ASP A 102 -19.85 -0.11 -8.04
C ASP A 102 -19.18 1.20 -7.56
N GLY A 103 -17.84 1.28 -7.60
CA GLY A 103 -17.06 2.43 -7.19
C GLY A 103 -16.93 2.59 -5.68
N ASN A 104 -17.14 1.53 -4.89
CA ASN A 104 -16.89 1.55 -3.45
C ASN A 104 -15.43 1.22 -3.14
N LEU A 105 -14.84 1.89 -2.16
CA LEU A 105 -13.47 1.62 -1.72
C LEU A 105 -13.45 0.51 -0.67
N LEU A 106 -12.79 -0.61 -0.98
CA LEU A 106 -12.42 -1.64 -0.03
C LEU A 106 -11.07 -1.32 0.62
N SER A 107 -10.93 -1.66 1.90
CA SER A 107 -9.69 -1.47 2.66
C SER A 107 -9.38 -2.69 3.52
N CYS A 108 -8.13 -3.17 3.44
CA CYS A 108 -7.56 -4.15 4.36
C CYS A 108 -7.07 -3.43 5.64
N GLU A 109 -7.83 -3.51 6.73
CA GLU A 109 -7.47 -2.92 8.03
C GLU A 109 -6.61 -3.89 8.85
N GLY A 110 -5.37 -3.49 9.14
CA GLY A 110 -4.36 -4.29 9.81
C GLY A 110 -4.50 -4.43 11.32
N ALA A 111 -3.43 -4.95 11.93
CA ALA A 111 -3.26 -5.06 13.39
C ALA A 111 -2.82 -3.71 14.00
N ASP A 112 -2.19 -3.73 15.18
CA ASP A 112 -1.66 -2.54 15.87
C ASP A 112 -2.72 -1.43 16.10
N PHE A 113 -3.74 -1.72 16.90
CA PHE A 113 -4.93 -0.87 17.12
C PHE A 113 -5.79 -0.61 15.85
N GLY A 114 -5.47 -1.25 14.73
CA GLY A 114 -6.33 -1.34 13.55
C GLY A 114 -7.55 -2.26 13.73
N GLY A 115 -8.33 -2.37 12.66
CA GLY A 115 -9.61 -3.08 12.68
C GLY A 115 -9.53 -4.60 12.53
N ARG A 116 -8.40 -5.13 12.04
CA ARG A 116 -8.20 -6.56 11.74
C ARG A 116 -9.35 -7.15 10.91
N ARG A 117 -9.72 -6.47 9.83
CA ARG A 117 -10.91 -6.73 9.01
C ARG A 117 -10.80 -6.12 7.62
N LEU A 118 -11.69 -6.50 6.72
CA LEU A 118 -11.94 -5.80 5.47
C LEU A 118 -13.18 -4.91 5.64
N THR A 119 -13.08 -3.65 5.23
CA THR A 119 -14.23 -2.74 5.15
C THR A 119 -14.50 -2.29 3.73
N LYS A 120 -15.76 -2.00 3.41
CA LYS A 120 -16.21 -1.38 2.16
C LYS A 120 -16.82 -0.03 2.50
N THR A 121 -16.29 1.03 1.90
CA THR A 121 -16.74 2.42 2.06
C THR A 121 -17.55 2.82 0.85
N ASN A 122 -18.82 3.15 1.06
CA ASN A 122 -19.66 3.72 0.02
C ASN A 122 -19.20 5.13 -0.30
N MET A 123 -18.70 5.35 -1.52
CA MET A 123 -18.08 6.63 -1.88
C MET A 123 -19.08 7.77 -2.07
N ASN A 124 -20.37 7.48 -2.22
CA ASN A 124 -21.41 8.49 -2.36
C ASN A 124 -21.81 9.12 -1.01
N ASN A 125 -21.66 8.39 0.10
CA ASN A 125 -22.10 8.86 1.42
C ASN A 125 -21.06 8.67 2.54
N GLY A 126 -19.90 8.09 2.25
CA GLY A 126 -18.81 7.87 3.19
C GLY A 126 -19.03 6.75 4.21
N LYS A 127 -20.15 6.02 4.17
CA LYS A 127 -20.45 4.97 5.16
C LYS A 127 -19.61 3.72 4.90
N SER A 128 -18.96 3.21 5.94
CA SER A 128 -18.22 1.95 5.90
C SER A 128 -19.02 0.78 6.48
N THR A 129 -18.87 -0.40 5.88
CA THR A 129 -19.42 -1.69 6.33
C THR A 129 -18.32 -2.74 6.41
N ILE A 130 -18.46 -3.71 7.31
CA ILE A 130 -17.50 -4.82 7.43
C ILE A 130 -17.86 -5.87 6.39
N VAL A 131 -16.90 -6.22 5.54
CA VAL A 131 -17.05 -7.29 4.53
C VAL A 131 -16.61 -8.62 5.12
N ALA A 132 -15.48 -8.64 5.83
CA ALA A 132 -14.96 -9.80 6.53
C ALA A 132 -14.18 -9.37 7.76
N GLY A 133 -14.45 -9.97 8.91
CA GLY A 133 -13.69 -9.70 10.15
C GLY A 133 -13.39 -10.93 10.99
N LEU A 134 -14.03 -12.06 10.67
CA LEU A 134 -13.90 -13.32 11.38
C LEU A 134 -13.74 -14.48 10.38
N PHE A 135 -12.98 -15.50 10.80
CA PHE A 135 -12.92 -16.80 10.16
C PHE A 135 -12.90 -17.86 11.26
N ASN A 136 -13.86 -18.81 11.24
CA ASN A 136 -14.05 -19.81 12.29
C ASN A 136 -14.05 -19.19 13.71
N ASP A 137 -14.88 -18.15 13.89
CA ASP A 137 -15.04 -17.38 15.15
C ASP A 137 -13.77 -16.69 15.67
N ARG A 138 -12.72 -16.61 14.85
CA ARG A 138 -11.47 -15.92 15.19
C ARG A 138 -11.31 -14.69 14.33
N ARG A 139 -10.80 -13.61 14.92
CA ARG A 139 -10.45 -12.39 14.19
C ARG A 139 -9.38 -12.69 13.15
N LEU A 140 -9.45 -12.01 12.01
CA LEU A 140 -8.35 -12.00 11.05
C LEU A 140 -7.08 -11.46 11.72
N ASN A 141 -5.90 -11.82 11.23
CA ASN A 141 -4.64 -11.35 11.81
C ASN A 141 -4.38 -9.90 11.43
N SER A 142 -3.90 -9.68 10.21
CA SER A 142 -3.66 -8.38 9.62
C SER A 142 -3.78 -8.55 8.11
N PRO A 143 -5.00 -8.44 7.54
CA PRO A 143 -5.18 -8.42 6.09
C PRO A 143 -4.19 -7.43 5.47
N ASN A 144 -3.46 -7.88 4.45
CA ASN A 144 -2.36 -7.10 3.86
C ASN A 144 -2.83 -6.44 2.57
N ASP A 145 -3.20 -7.24 1.57
CA ASP A 145 -3.66 -6.73 0.27
C ASP A 145 -4.92 -7.46 -0.20
N LEU A 146 -5.58 -6.89 -1.21
CA LEU A 146 -6.75 -7.48 -1.86
C LEU A 146 -6.78 -7.18 -3.37
N VAL A 147 -7.52 -8.01 -4.10
CA VAL A 147 -7.89 -7.75 -5.50
C VAL A 147 -9.34 -8.19 -5.68
N ILE A 148 -10.06 -7.51 -6.56
CA ILE A 148 -11.42 -7.90 -6.96
C ILE A 148 -11.32 -8.72 -8.23
N ASP A 149 -11.88 -9.92 -8.24
CA ASP A 149 -11.87 -10.76 -9.43
C ASP A 149 -12.95 -10.37 -10.45
N ASN A 150 -12.93 -11.01 -11.63
CA ASN A 150 -13.90 -10.72 -12.70
C ASN A 150 -15.36 -11.04 -12.34
N ASN A 151 -15.60 -11.77 -11.26
CA ASN A 151 -16.95 -12.05 -10.74
C ASN A 151 -17.36 -11.08 -9.62
N GLY A 152 -16.51 -10.09 -9.30
CA GLY A 152 -16.76 -9.11 -8.25
C GLY A 152 -16.54 -9.63 -6.83
N ARG A 153 -15.73 -10.68 -6.66
CA ARG A 153 -15.39 -11.26 -5.35
C ARG A 153 -14.13 -10.66 -4.75
#